data_AF-A0A2S6YZW2-F1
#
_entry.id   AF-A0A2S6YZW2-F1
#
_cell.length_a   1.000
_cell.length_b   1.000
_cell.length_c   1.000
_cell.angle_alpha   90.00
_cell.angle_beta   90.00
_cell.angle_gamma   90.00
#
_symmetry.space_group_name_H-M   'P 1'
#
loop_
_entity.id
_entity.type
_entity.pdbx_description
1 polymer ?
#
loop_
_entity_poly.entity_id
_entity_poly.type
_entity_poly.pdbx_seq_one_letter_code
_entity_poly.pdbx_strand_id
1 'polypeptide(L)' 'MPTARFVQGVIAGADVGITAGNLLNQGRISGTGAVSLEARNDLLNQGQIQGRDVALVAGNNLVSEASM' A
#
# COMPACT_ATOMS: atom_id res chain seq x y z
N MET A 1 6.92 3.21 -19.09
CA MET A 1 6.49 1.95 -18.46
C MET A 1 6.06 2.25 -17.04
N PRO A 2 4.80 2.06 -16.61
CA PRO A 2 4.41 2.22 -15.21
C PRO A 2 5.08 1.11 -14.40
N THR A 3 5.93 1.45 -13.42
CA THR A 3 6.61 0.46 -12.58
C THR A 3 5.65 -0.06 -11.50
N ALA A 4 5.53 -1.37 -11.38
CA ALA A 4 4.81 -2.02 -10.29
C ALA A 4 5.70 -2.05 -9.02
N ARG A 5 5.09 -1.88 -7.85
CA ARG A 5 5.74 -2.04 -6.55
C ARG A 5 5.18 -3.27 -5.86
N PHE A 6 6.10 -4.11 -5.36
CA PHE A 6 5.79 -5.34 -4.64
C PHE A 6 6.38 -5.25 -3.23
N VAL A 7 5.55 -5.43 -2.22
CA VAL A 7 5.96 -5.45 -0.81
C VAL A 7 5.73 -6.85 -0.27
N GLN A 8 6.80 -7.56 0.07
CA GLN A 8 6.76 -8.88 0.72
C GLN A 8 7.33 -8.87 2.14
N GLY A 9 7.99 -7.78 2.53
CA GLY A 9 8.59 -7.59 3.85
C GLY A 9 7.90 -6.48 4.64
N VAL A 10 8.66 -5.83 5.52
CA VAL A 10 8.18 -4.69 6.30
C VAL A 10 8.68 -3.38 5.69
N ILE A 11 7.77 -2.44 5.46
CA ILE A 11 8.08 -1.03 5.27
C ILE A 11 7.54 -0.30 6.51
N ALA A 12 8.42 0.38 7.24
CA ALA A 12 8.04 1.10 8.44
C ALA A 12 8.62 2.51 8.46
N GLY A 13 7.88 3.46 9.03
CA GLY A 13 8.31 4.85 9.20
C GLY A 13 7.37 5.62 10.15
N ALA A 14 7.72 6.86 10.45
CA ALA A 14 6.78 7.78 11.09
C ALA A 14 5.61 8.05 10.14
N ASP A 15 5.93 8.51 8.93
CA ASP A 15 5.01 8.62 7.80
C ASP A 15 5.54 7.77 6.63
N VAL A 16 4.65 7.07 5.93
CA VAL A 16 4.99 6.23 4.77
C VAL A 16 4.27 6.71 3.53
N GLY A 17 5.01 6.99 2.45
CA GLY A 17 4.47 7.37 1.14
C GLY A 17 4.94 6.43 0.04
N ILE A 18 4.02 5.86 -0.74
CA ILE A 18 4.33 5.03 -1.91
C ILE A 18 3.52 5.50 -3.10
N THR A 19 4.19 5.79 -4.21
CA THR A 19 3.55 5.99 -5.53
C THR A 19 4.02 4.90 -6.49
N ALA A 20 3.08 4.25 -7.18
CA ALA A 20 3.36 3.16 -8.10
C ALA A 20 2.41 3.16 -9.31
N GLY A 21 2.75 2.41 -10.35
CA GLY A 21 1.80 2.03 -11.40
C GLY A 21 0.74 1.10 -10.82
N ASN A 22 1.18 -0.10 -10.43
CA ASN A 22 0.43 -1.04 -9.60
C ASN A 22 1.12 -1.18 -8.24
N LEU A 23 0.36 -1.39 -7.17
CA LEU A 23 0.88 -1.69 -5.84
C LEU A 23 0.32 -3.03 -5.35
N LEU A 24 1.19 -4.00 -5.11
CA LEU A 24 0.84 -5.27 -4.46
C LEU A 24 1.54 -5.34 -3.11
N ASN A 25 0.76 -5.28 -2.03
CA ASN A 25 1.24 -5.48 -0.66
C ASN A 25 0.87 -6.89 -0.18
N GLN A 26 1.84 -7.77 -0.02
CA GLN A 26 1.74 -9.07 0.64
C GLN A 26 2.49 -9.10 1.98
N GLY A 27 3.09 -7.97 2.36
CA GLY A 27 3.86 -7.82 3.59
C GLY A 27 3.15 -6.88 4.57
N ARG A 28 3.95 -6.08 5.30
CA ARG A 28 3.44 -5.09 6.26
C ARG A 28 3.95 -3.70 5.90
N ILE A 29 3.01 -2.76 5.75
CA ILE A 29 3.29 -1.33 5.63
C ILE A 29 2.80 -0.66 6.92
N SER A 30 3.68 0.04 7.64
CA SER A 30 3.39 0.60 8.96
C SER A 30 3.90 2.03 9.10
N GLY A 31 2.99 3.00 9.19
CA GLY A 31 3.26 4.36 9.67
C GLY A 31 2.82 4.49 11.12
N THR A 32 3.57 5.18 11.98
CA THR A 32 3.04 5.55 13.32
C THR A 32 2.14 6.79 13.26
N GLY A 33 2.35 7.64 12.25
CA GLY A 33 1.50 8.76 11.84
C GLY A 33 0.66 8.39 10.62
N ALA A 34 1.09 8.82 9.44
CA ALA A 34 0.34 8.63 8.20
C ALA A 34 0.89 7.50 7.30
N VAL A 35 -0.01 6.84 6.58
CA VAL A 35 0.31 6.00 5.42
C VAL A 35 -0.47 6.50 4.21
N SER A 36 0.24 6.91 3.16
CA SER A 36 -0.34 7.35 1.89
C SER A 36 0.16 6.48 0.74
N LEU A 37 -0.76 5.72 0.12
CA LEU A 37 -0.46 4.81 -0.97
C LEU A 37 -1.24 5.23 -2.22
N GLU A 38 -0.52 5.54 -3.29
CA GLU A 38 -1.08 5.94 -4.58
C GLU A 38 -0.65 4.95 -5.67
N ALA A 39 -1.62 4.21 -6.20
CA ALA A 39 -1.45 3.38 -7.38
C ALA A 39 -2.19 4.01 -8.56
N ARG A 40 -1.48 4.28 -9.66
CA ARG A 40 -2.10 4.82 -10.88
C ARG A 40 -3.13 3.87 -11.51
N ASN A 41 -2.96 2.58 -11.30
CA ASN A 41 -3.82 1.52 -11.79
C ASN A 41 -4.42 0.78 -10.58
N ASP A 42 -3.84 -0.34 -10.17
CA ASP A 42 -4.39 -1.20 -9.12
C ASP A 42 -3.60 -1.13 -7.82
N LEU A 43 -4.31 -1.08 -6.70
CA LEU A 43 -3.79 -1.30 -5.35
C LEU A 43 -4.42 -2.57 -4.79
N LEU A 44 -3.59 -3.61 -4.64
CA LEU A 44 -3.94 -4.90 -4.09
C LEU A 44 -3.25 -5.07 -2.74
N ASN A 45 -4.01 -4.97 -1.66
CA ASN A 45 -3.55 -5.26 -0.30
C ASN A 45 -3.98 -6.66 0.12
N GLN A 46 -3.02 -7.57 0.15
CA GLN A 46 -3.13 -8.96 0.64
C GLN A 46 -2.27 -9.18 1.89
N GLY A 47 -1.82 -8.08 2.51
CA GLY A 47 -1.07 -8.06 3.74
C GLY A 47 -1.66 -7.01 4.69
N GLN A 48 -0.81 -6.38 5.49
CA GLN A 48 -1.23 -5.39 6.47
C GLN A 48 -0.80 -3.98 6.07
N ILE A 49 -1.71 -3.02 6.27
CA ILE A 49 -1.43 -1.59 6.25
C ILE A 49 -1.89 -1.03 7.59
N GLN A 50 -1.00 -0.36 8.31
CA GLN A 50 -1.31 0.28 9.59
C GLN A 50 -0.77 1.70 9.62
N GLY A 51 -1.60 2.62 10.10
CA GLY A 51 -1.33 4.03 10.29
C GLY A 51 -2.34 4.61 11.29
N ARG A 52 -2.03 5.74 11.92
CA ARG A 52 -3.07 6.55 12.58
C ARG A 52 -4.01 7.09 11.50
N ASP A 53 -3.44 7.60 10.42
CA ASP A 53 -4.15 8.09 9.26
C ASP A 53 -3.76 7.25 8.04
N VAL A 54 -4.74 6.64 7.35
CA VAL A 54 -4.48 5.80 6.17
C VAL A 54 -5.26 6.33 4.97
N ALA A 55 -4.54 6.71 3.91
CA ALA A 55 -5.07 7.14 2.64
C ALA A 55 -4.64 6.18 1.53
N LEU A 56 -5.61 5.65 0.78
CA LEU A 56 -5.39 4.71 -0.31
C LEU A 56 -6.08 5.24 -1.57
N VAL A 57 -5.30 5.44 -2.63
CA VAL A 57 -5.79 5.89 -3.93
C VAL A 57 -5.41 4.87 -4.98
N ALA A 58 -6.40 4.40 -5.74
CA ALA A 58 -6.21 3.55 -6.90
C ALA A 58 -6.94 4.17 -8.09
N GLY A 59 -6.29 4.20 -9.26
CA GLY A 59 -6.93 4.69 -10.48
C GLY A 59 -7.99 3.72 -11.04
N ASN A 60 -7.84 2.42 -10.76
CA ASN A 60 -8.75 1.36 -11.18
C ASN A 60 -9.33 0.62 -9.97
N ASN A 61 -8.61 -0.38 -9.44
CA ASN A 61 -9.11 -1.22 -8.35
C ASN A 61 -8.39 -0.95 -7.03
N LEU A 62 -9.16 -0.78 -5.96
CA LEU A 62 -8.69 -0.85 -4.58
C LEU A 62 -9.25 -2.12 -3.95
N VAL A 63 -8.44 -3.18 -3.89
CA VAL A 63 -8.82 -4.45 -3.26
C VAL A 63 -7.99 -4.61 -1.99
N SER A 64 -8.68 -4.76 -0.86
CA SER A 64 -8.04 -5.11 0.41
C SER A 64 -8.74 -6.33 0.99
N GLU A 65 -8.03 -7.44 1.01
CA GLU A 65 -8.53 -8.72 1.47
C GLU A 65 -7.79 -9.12 2.74
N ALA A 66 -8.56 -9.58 3.74
CA ALA A 66 -7.99 -10.30 4.86
C ALA A 66 -7.82 -11.76 4.45
N SER A 67 -6.58 -12.21 4.25
CA SER A 67 -6.28 -13.64 4.21
C SER A 67 -6.54 -14.21 5.61
N MET A 68 -7.56 -15.08 5.70
CA MET A 68 -7.91 -15.81 6.93
C MET A 68 -6.81 -16.78 7.35
#